data_AF-A0A963D836-F1
#
_entry.id   AF-A0A963D836-F1
#
_cell.length_a   1.000
_cell.length_b   1.000
_cell.length_c   1.000
_cell.angle_alpha   90.00
_cell.angle_beta   90.00
_cell.angle_gamma   90.00
#
_symmetry.space_group_name_H-M   'P 1'
#
loop_
_entity.id
_entity.type
_entity.pdbx_description
1 polymer ?
#
loop_
_entity_poly.entity_id
_entity_poly.type
_entity_poly.pdbx_seq_one_letter_code
_entity_poly.pdbx_strand_id
1 'polypeptide(L)'
;MSSNQNVQTPPDSDAQETQEWVEALEGVIANEGTERAHFLIEKLIEEGREEGIDIPYSATTQYINTIPVSQQPRYPGDADMEIKLHSYIRWNAMAMVVRANKHTNVGGHIASFASSAALYDVGFSHFWKAKDHDTGGDLIFFQGHSVPGVYSRAYMLGRLTDEQMDSFRQEVDGKGISSYPHPWLMPDFWQFPTVSMGLGPLCAI
;
A
#
# COMPACT_ATOMS: atom_id res chain seq x y z
N MET A 1 -8.40 -18.17 12.33
CA MET A 1 -8.58 -17.14 13.37
C MET A 1 -7.53 -17.42 14.43
N SER A 2 -6.33 -16.84 14.31
CA SER A 2 -5.31 -16.99 15.34
C SER A 2 -5.72 -16.07 16.48
N SER A 3 -6.05 -16.66 17.62
CA SER A 3 -6.32 -15.96 18.86
C SER A 3 -5.11 -15.11 19.21
N ASN A 4 -5.25 -13.78 19.18
CA ASN A 4 -4.39 -12.88 19.95
C ASN A 4 -4.61 -13.23 21.42
N GLN A 5 -3.82 -14.17 21.94
CA GLN A 5 -3.57 -14.20 23.36
C GLN A 5 -2.73 -12.97 23.64
N ASN A 6 -3.42 -11.88 24.01
CA ASN A 6 -2.79 -10.86 24.83
C ASN A 6 -2.27 -11.61 26.05
N VAL A 7 -0.98 -11.95 26.05
CA VAL A 7 -0.29 -12.40 27.25
C VAL A 7 -0.50 -11.24 28.23
N GLN A 8 -1.43 -11.39 29.17
CA GLN A 8 -1.50 -10.50 30.31
C GLN A 8 -0.19 -10.71 31.04
N THR A 9 0.74 -9.78 30.85
CA THR A 9 1.95 -9.74 31.65
C THR A 9 1.50 -9.69 33.11
N PRO A 10 1.93 -10.62 33.96
CA PRO A 10 1.63 -10.54 35.39
C PRO A 10 2.06 -9.16 35.92
N PRO A 11 1.39 -8.63 36.96
CA PRO A 11 1.81 -7.37 37.55
C PRO A 11 3.29 -7.46 37.92
N ASP A 12 4.06 -6.45 37.52
CA ASP A 12 5.49 -6.38 37.73
C ASP A 12 5.81 -6.58 39.22
N SER A 13 6.52 -7.66 39.53
CA SER A 13 6.81 -8.05 40.90
C SER A 13 7.87 -7.15 41.54
N ASP A 14 8.72 -6.51 40.74
CA ASP A 14 9.74 -5.57 41.18
C ASP A 14 9.93 -4.45 40.14
N ALA A 15 9.08 -3.42 40.24
CA ALA A 15 9.14 -2.27 39.35
C ALA A 15 10.46 -1.48 39.44
N GLN A 16 11.21 -1.60 40.54
CA GLN A 16 12.51 -0.93 40.66
C GLN A 16 13.54 -1.65 39.80
N GLU A 17 13.63 -2.98 39.89
CA GLU A 17 14.54 -3.76 39.05
C GLU A 17 14.22 -3.55 37.56
N THR A 18 12.95 -3.62 37.17
CA THR A 18 12.53 -3.36 35.77
C THR A 18 12.98 -1.97 35.31
N GLN A 19 12.84 -0.95 36.15
CA GLN A 19 13.26 0.41 35.84
C GLN A 19 14.79 0.50 35.67
N GLU A 20 15.57 -0.18 36.52
CA GLU A 20 17.04 -0.22 36.41
C GLU A 20 17.50 -0.85 35.08
N TRP A 21 16.84 -1.92 34.63
CA TRP A 21 17.12 -2.53 33.31
C TRP A 21 16.76 -1.62 32.14
N VAL A 22 15.63 -0.91 32.21
CA VAL A 22 15.23 0.06 31.18
C VAL A 22 16.22 1.22 31.12
N GLU A 23 16.59 1.79 32.27
CA GLU A 23 17.56 2.88 32.36
C GLU A 23 18.94 2.46 31.87
N ALA A 24 19.36 1.22 32.14
CA ALA A 24 20.61 0.67 31.61
C ALA A 24 20.59 0.62 30.07
N LEU A 25 19.50 0.14 29.47
CA LEU A 25 19.35 0.10 28.01
C LEU A 25 19.33 1.51 27.41
N GLU A 26 18.59 2.45 28.02
CA GLU A 26 18.57 3.86 27.61
C GLU A 26 19.97 4.48 27.67
N GLY A 27 20.73 4.17 28.73
CA GLY A 27 22.12 4.58 28.89
C GLY A 27 23.01 4.07 27.76
N VAL A 28 22.88 2.81 27.36
CA VAL A 28 23.63 2.24 26.22
C VAL A 28 23.24 2.94 24.91
N ILE A 29 21.94 3.14 24.65
CA ILE A 29 21.48 3.81 23.43
C ILE A 29 22.04 5.23 23.36
N ALA A 30 22.05 5.96 24.48
CA ALA A 30 22.52 7.34 24.54
C ALA A 30 24.05 7.47 24.35
N ASN A 31 24.84 6.53 24.87
CA ASN A 31 26.30 6.64 24.89
C ASN A 31 27.02 5.81 23.82
N GLU A 32 26.46 4.66 23.45
CA GLU A 32 27.08 3.68 22.52
C GLU A 32 26.27 3.46 21.23
N GLY A 33 25.00 3.89 21.19
CA GLY A 33 24.15 3.87 20.00
C GLY A 33 23.29 2.61 19.84
N THR A 34 22.44 2.61 18.81
CA THR A 34 21.39 1.59 18.60
C THR A 34 21.93 0.23 18.19
N GLU A 35 23.03 0.17 17.43
CA GLU A 35 23.64 -1.12 17.04
C GLU A 35 24.13 -1.90 18.26
N ARG A 36 24.75 -1.20 19.21
CA ARG A 36 25.22 -1.81 20.46
C ARG A 36 24.06 -2.29 21.32
N ALA A 37 23.03 -1.47 21.46
CA ALA A 37 21.82 -1.84 22.18
C ALA A 37 21.17 -3.10 21.58
N HIS A 38 21.08 -3.17 20.24
CA HIS A 38 20.56 -4.35 19.54
C HIS A 38 21.39 -5.60 19.83
N PHE A 39 22.72 -5.50 19.75
CA PHE A 39 23.62 -6.61 20.09
C PHE A 39 23.42 -7.12 21.52
N LEU A 40 23.28 -6.22 22.51
CA LEU A 40 23.05 -6.62 23.91
C LEU A 40 21.70 -7.31 24.10
N ILE A 41 20.65 -6.80 23.46
CA ILE A 41 19.31 -7.43 23.50
C ILE A 41 19.38 -8.83 22.90
N GLU A 42 20.02 -9.02 21.75
CA GLU A 42 20.20 -10.34 21.15
C GLU A 42 20.96 -11.30 22.08
N LYS A 43 22.02 -10.82 22.74
CA LYS A 43 22.76 -11.63 23.72
C LYS A 43 21.94 -12.02 24.95
N LEU A 44 21.13 -11.11 25.48
CA LEU A 44 20.25 -11.41 26.61
C LEU A 44 19.16 -12.44 26.21
N ILE A 45 18.63 -12.34 24.99
CA ILE A 45 17.67 -13.31 24.45
C ILE A 45 18.33 -14.69 24.25
N GLU A 46 19.58 -14.72 23.74
CA GLU A 46 20.35 -15.96 23.57
C GLU A 46 20.59 -16.65 24.92
N GLU A 47 21.11 -15.92 25.91
CA GLU A 47 21.36 -16.44 27.26
C GLU A 47 20.05 -16.93 27.91
N GLY A 48 18.96 -16.17 27.80
CA GLY A 48 17.66 -16.57 28.32
C GLY A 48 17.15 -17.87 27.71
N ARG A 49 17.40 -18.11 26.42
CA ARG A 49 17.05 -19.39 25.76
C ARG A 49 17.90 -20.55 26.26
N GLU A 50 19.20 -20.33 26.49
CA GLU A 50 20.09 -21.37 27.05
C GLU A 50 19.65 -21.81 28.45
N GLU A 51 19.17 -20.87 29.26
CA GLU A 51 18.61 -21.11 30.60
C GLU A 51 17.15 -21.63 30.59
N GLY A 52 16.59 -21.89 29.41
CA GLY A 52 15.26 -22.51 29.26
C GLY A 52 14.08 -21.54 29.44
N ILE A 53 14.31 -20.23 29.37
CA ILE A 53 13.23 -19.24 29.29
C ILE A 53 12.52 -19.40 27.94
N ASP A 54 11.21 -19.66 27.97
CA ASP A 54 10.39 -19.67 26.77
C ASP A 54 10.14 -18.23 26.31
N ILE A 55 11.02 -17.73 25.43
CA ILE A 55 10.89 -16.42 24.80
C ILE A 55 10.14 -16.63 23.47
N PRO A 56 8.82 -16.39 23.39
CA PRO A 56 8.11 -16.48 22.13
C PRO A 56 8.71 -15.48 21.14
N TYR A 57 9.10 -15.97 19.97
CA TYR A 57 9.52 -15.11 18.87
C TYR A 57 8.36 -14.19 18.48
N SER A 58 8.46 -12.90 18.84
CA SER A 58 7.54 -11.88 18.34
C SER A 58 8.04 -11.40 16.98
N ALA A 59 7.45 -11.93 15.91
CA ALA A 59 7.67 -11.46 14.54
C ALA A 59 7.11 -10.03 14.31
N THR A 60 6.42 -9.46 15.30
CA THR A 60 5.72 -8.19 15.19
C THR A 60 6.52 -7.07 15.84
N THR A 61 6.74 -6.00 15.08
CA THR A 61 7.23 -4.72 15.60
C THR A 61 6.10 -3.93 16.24
N GLN A 62 6.44 -2.81 16.90
CA GLN A 62 5.44 -1.88 17.43
C GLN A 62 4.49 -1.36 16.34
N TYR A 63 3.26 -1.00 16.72
CA TYR A 63 2.23 -0.43 15.83
C TYR A 63 2.49 1.06 15.57
N ILE A 64 3.66 1.35 14.99
CA ILE A 64 4.14 2.67 14.58
C ILE A 64 4.75 2.58 13.18
N ASN A 65 5.08 3.72 12.57
CA ASN A 65 5.76 3.75 11.29
C ASN A 65 7.17 3.14 11.40
N THR A 66 7.51 2.24 10.48
CA THR A 66 8.85 1.63 10.40
C THR A 66 9.96 2.66 10.12
N ILE A 67 9.67 3.70 9.33
CA ILE A 67 10.62 4.78 9.01
C ILE A 67 10.29 6.00 9.88
N PRO A 68 11.17 6.41 10.83
CA PRO A 68 10.93 7.58 11.66
C PRO A 68 11.15 8.89 10.88
N VAL A 69 10.58 9.99 11.36
CA VAL A 69 10.67 11.32 10.72
C VAL A 69 12.12 11.77 10.51
N SER A 70 13.03 11.44 11.44
CA SER A 70 14.46 11.78 11.33
C SER A 70 15.18 11.07 10.17
N GLN A 71 14.64 9.94 9.69
CA GLN A 71 15.15 9.20 8.53
C GLN A 71 14.28 9.40 7.28
N GLN A 72 13.18 10.15 7.40
CA GLN A 72 12.28 10.37 6.28
C GLN A 72 12.95 11.29 5.24
N PRO A 73 13.06 10.87 3.97
CA PRO A 73 13.61 11.70 2.93
C PRO A 73 12.71 12.90 2.65
N ARG A 74 13.30 13.98 2.14
CA ARG A 74 12.54 15.14 1.68
C ARG A 74 11.64 14.74 0.52
N TYR A 75 10.38 15.18 0.55
CA TYR A 75 9.45 14.94 -0.55
C TYR A 75 9.94 15.63 -1.84
N PRO A 76 10.01 14.93 -2.98
CA PRO A 76 10.59 15.49 -4.21
C PRO A 76 9.60 16.35 -5.02
N GLY A 77 8.30 16.19 -4.83
CA GLY A 77 7.24 16.85 -5.60
C GLY A 77 6.69 18.14 -5.01
N ASP A 78 5.72 18.71 -5.71
CA ASP A 78 4.88 19.83 -5.24
C ASP A 78 3.60 19.24 -4.62
N ALA A 79 3.54 19.24 -3.29
CA ALA A 79 2.44 18.64 -2.55
C ALA A 79 1.09 19.32 -2.84
N ASP A 80 1.06 20.63 -3.02
CA ASP A 80 -0.19 21.37 -3.25
C ASP A 80 -0.76 21.04 -4.64
N MET A 81 0.12 20.97 -5.64
CA MET A 81 -0.27 20.56 -6.99
C MET A 81 -0.75 19.11 -7.02
N GLU A 82 -0.04 18.21 -6.34
CA GLU A 82 -0.39 16.79 -6.31
C GLU A 82 -1.71 16.53 -5.57
N ILE A 83 -2.00 17.26 -4.48
CA ILE A 83 -3.31 17.19 -3.80
C ILE A 83 -4.45 17.66 -4.72
N LYS A 84 -4.19 18.69 -5.55
CA LYS A 84 -5.16 19.16 -6.53
C LYS A 84 -5.44 18.10 -7.60
N LEU A 85 -4.39 17.48 -8.14
CA LEU A 85 -4.52 16.37 -9.11
C LEU A 85 -5.24 15.16 -8.49
N HIS A 86 -4.87 14.76 -7.28
CA HIS A 86 -5.52 13.71 -6.50
C HIS A 86 -7.03 13.93 -6.40
N SER A 87 -7.45 15.17 -6.12
CA SER A 87 -8.85 15.54 -6.00
C SER A 87 -9.62 15.38 -7.32
N TYR A 88 -9.04 15.80 -8.44
CA TYR A 88 -9.64 15.61 -9.77
C TYR A 88 -9.72 14.13 -10.16
N ILE A 89 -8.66 13.36 -9.88
CA ILE A 89 -8.65 11.94 -10.17
C ILE A 89 -9.76 11.22 -9.39
N ARG A 90 -9.91 11.52 -8.09
CA ARG A 90 -10.99 10.93 -7.27
C ARG A 90 -12.37 11.36 -7.72
N TRP A 91 -12.55 12.62 -8.08
CA TRP A 91 -13.82 13.13 -8.59
C TRP A 91 -14.25 12.40 -9.86
N ASN A 92 -13.38 12.34 -10.86
CA ASN A 92 -13.67 11.70 -12.14
C ASN A 92 -13.91 10.19 -11.99
N ALA A 93 -13.16 9.51 -11.12
CA ALA A 93 -13.36 8.08 -10.83
C ALA A 93 -14.76 7.81 -10.23
N MET A 94 -15.17 8.61 -9.25
CA MET A 94 -16.50 8.53 -8.65
C MET A 94 -17.59 8.88 -9.67
N ALA A 95 -17.42 9.99 -10.41
CA ALA A 95 -18.39 10.47 -11.38
C ALA A 95 -18.65 9.43 -12.48
N MET A 96 -17.60 8.80 -13.02
CA MET A 96 -17.71 7.72 -14.00
C MET A 96 -18.59 6.57 -13.48
N VAL A 97 -18.32 6.08 -12.26
CA VAL A 97 -19.10 4.99 -11.66
C VAL A 97 -20.56 5.40 -11.42
N VAL A 98 -20.80 6.59 -10.88
CA VAL A 98 -22.17 7.09 -10.61
C VAL A 98 -22.94 7.27 -11.92
N ARG A 99 -22.32 7.84 -12.97
CA ARG A 99 -22.95 8.03 -14.29
C ARG A 99 -23.33 6.70 -14.93
N ALA A 100 -22.43 5.71 -14.90
CA ALA A 100 -22.73 4.38 -15.42
C ALA A 100 -23.97 3.77 -14.71
N ASN A 101 -24.01 3.84 -13.38
CA ASN A 101 -25.11 3.27 -12.59
C ASN A 101 -26.43 4.02 -12.73
N LYS A 102 -26.40 5.32 -13.07
CA LYS A 102 -27.62 6.11 -13.33
C LYS A 102 -28.46 5.55 -14.48
N HIS A 103 -27.82 4.94 -15.48
CA HIS A 103 -28.48 4.50 -16.71
C HIS A 103 -28.60 2.98 -16.84
N THR A 104 -27.65 2.22 -16.29
CA THR A 104 -27.53 0.78 -16.57
C THR A 104 -27.33 -0.11 -15.35
N ASN A 105 -27.07 0.46 -14.18
CA ASN A 105 -26.81 -0.28 -12.93
C ASN A 105 -25.72 -1.37 -13.04
N VAL A 106 -24.69 -1.13 -13.85
CA VAL A 106 -23.56 -2.05 -14.12
C VAL A 106 -22.57 -2.23 -12.95
N GLY A 107 -22.81 -1.54 -11.84
CA GLY A 107 -21.96 -1.54 -10.65
C GLY A 107 -20.66 -0.75 -10.82
N GLY A 108 -19.68 -1.04 -9.96
CA GLY A 108 -18.40 -0.33 -9.89
C GLY A 108 -18.05 0.06 -8.45
N HIS A 109 -16.76 0.12 -8.14
CA HIS A 109 -16.27 0.35 -6.78
C HIS A 109 -15.69 1.75 -6.64
N ILE A 110 -16.21 2.52 -5.69
CA ILE A 110 -15.71 3.88 -5.40
C ILE A 110 -14.75 3.86 -4.20
N ALA A 111 -15.13 3.14 -3.14
CA ALA A 111 -14.41 3.14 -1.87
C ALA A 111 -12.99 2.54 -1.98
N SER A 112 -12.82 1.46 -2.76
CA SER A 112 -11.53 0.76 -2.90
C SER A 112 -10.44 1.68 -3.48
N PHE A 113 -10.77 2.44 -4.53
CA PHE A 113 -9.82 3.41 -5.06
C PHE A 113 -9.65 4.58 -4.09
N ALA A 114 -10.72 5.11 -3.51
CA ALA A 114 -10.64 6.26 -2.60
C ALA A 114 -9.71 6.02 -1.40
N SER A 115 -9.65 4.80 -0.85
CA SER A 115 -8.75 4.47 0.27
C SER A 115 -7.29 4.32 -0.15
N SER A 116 -7.01 4.04 -1.42
CA SER A 116 -5.67 3.75 -1.95
C SER A 116 -5.14 4.82 -2.92
N ALA A 117 -5.92 5.85 -3.23
CA ALA A 117 -5.60 6.84 -4.25
C ALA A 117 -4.25 7.54 -4.02
N ALA A 118 -3.93 7.92 -2.77
CA ALA A 118 -2.65 8.54 -2.46
C ALA A 118 -1.45 7.63 -2.76
N LEU A 119 -1.58 6.33 -2.49
CA LEU A 119 -0.54 5.33 -2.82
C LEU A 119 -0.31 5.25 -4.33
N TYR A 120 -1.39 5.20 -5.11
CA TYR A 120 -1.30 5.19 -6.57
C TYR A 120 -0.71 6.50 -7.11
N ASP A 121 -1.10 7.65 -6.58
CA ASP A 121 -0.62 8.95 -7.05
C ASP A 121 0.87 9.13 -6.82
N VAL A 122 1.39 8.73 -5.65
CA VAL A 122 2.83 8.72 -5.39
C VAL A 122 3.54 7.75 -6.34
N GLY A 123 2.99 6.55 -6.54
CA GLY A 123 3.51 5.55 -7.48
C GLY A 123 3.66 6.12 -8.89
N PHE A 124 2.60 6.70 -9.44
CA PHE A 124 2.62 7.28 -10.77
C PHE A 124 3.53 8.51 -10.91
N SER A 125 3.70 9.31 -9.85
CA SER A 125 4.40 10.60 -9.96
C SER A 125 5.91 10.45 -9.73
N HIS A 126 6.31 9.49 -8.90
CA HIS A 126 7.68 9.43 -8.38
C HIS A 126 8.39 8.08 -8.58
N PHE A 127 7.67 7.02 -8.96
CA PHE A 127 8.26 5.67 -9.00
C PHE A 127 8.09 4.96 -10.35
N TRP A 128 6.87 4.86 -10.86
CA TRP A 128 6.55 3.94 -11.93
C TRP A 128 7.07 4.38 -13.29
N LYS A 129 7.82 3.48 -13.90
CA LYS A 129 8.41 3.64 -15.23
C LYS A 129 7.49 3.05 -16.28
N ALA A 130 7.23 3.83 -17.33
CA ALA A 130 6.48 3.36 -18.48
C ALA A 130 7.29 2.35 -19.32
N LYS A 131 6.60 1.60 -20.18
CA LYS A 131 7.17 0.52 -21.02
C LYS A 131 8.33 0.96 -21.91
N ASP A 132 8.33 2.23 -22.32
CA ASP A 132 9.35 2.85 -23.16
C ASP A 132 10.59 3.31 -22.39
N HIS A 133 10.62 3.16 -21.06
CA HIS A 133 11.81 3.38 -20.25
C HIS A 133 12.91 2.36 -20.61
N ASP A 134 14.18 2.77 -20.57
CA ASP A 134 15.35 1.96 -20.98
C ASP A 134 15.46 0.59 -20.25
N THR A 135 14.84 0.47 -19.07
CA THR A 135 14.80 -0.77 -18.27
C THR A 135 13.63 -1.69 -18.64
N GLY A 136 12.81 -1.34 -19.64
CA GLY A 136 11.62 -2.07 -20.04
C GLY A 136 10.32 -1.71 -19.29
N GLY A 137 10.39 -0.71 -18.40
CA GLY A 137 9.27 -0.28 -17.56
C GLY A 137 8.98 -1.17 -16.34
N ASP A 138 8.11 -0.70 -15.46
CA ASP A 138 7.70 -1.45 -14.27
C ASP A 138 6.43 -2.28 -14.54
N LEU A 139 6.36 -3.47 -13.95
CA LEU A 139 5.21 -4.37 -14.10
C LEU A 139 4.23 -4.15 -12.95
N ILE A 140 3.18 -3.35 -13.19
CA ILE A 140 2.25 -2.94 -12.13
C ILE A 140 0.98 -3.81 -12.12
N PHE A 141 0.82 -4.58 -11.05
CA PHE A 141 -0.36 -5.41 -10.80
C PHE A 141 -1.43 -4.59 -10.05
N PHE A 142 -2.11 -3.69 -10.77
CA PHE A 142 -3.17 -2.85 -10.21
C PHE A 142 -4.25 -3.68 -9.51
N GLN A 143 -4.73 -3.24 -8.35
CA GLN A 143 -5.88 -3.89 -7.71
C GLN A 143 -7.11 -3.75 -8.61
N GLY A 144 -7.75 -4.86 -8.98
CA GLY A 144 -8.86 -4.85 -9.93
C GLY A 144 -10.00 -3.89 -9.57
N HIS A 145 -10.39 -3.83 -8.29
CA HIS A 145 -11.46 -2.94 -7.84
C HIS A 145 -11.10 -1.45 -7.83
N SER A 146 -9.84 -1.09 -8.03
CA SER A 146 -9.36 0.30 -8.01
C SER A 146 -9.14 0.89 -9.41
N VAL A 147 -9.49 0.15 -10.48
CA VAL A 147 -9.36 0.63 -11.86
C VAL A 147 -10.10 1.92 -12.21
N PRO A 148 -11.22 2.32 -11.56
CA PRO A 148 -11.83 3.63 -11.83
C PRO A 148 -10.86 4.79 -11.68
N GLY A 149 -9.92 4.70 -10.74
CA GLY A 149 -8.85 5.70 -10.57
C GLY A 149 -7.85 5.72 -11.71
N VAL A 150 -7.50 4.55 -12.25
CA VAL A 150 -6.57 4.45 -13.39
C VAL A 150 -7.20 5.04 -14.65
N TYR A 151 -8.47 4.75 -14.92
CA TYR A 151 -9.20 5.35 -16.04
C TYR A 151 -9.35 6.86 -15.88
N SER A 152 -9.65 7.33 -14.67
CA SER A 152 -9.71 8.75 -14.35
C SER A 152 -8.40 9.48 -14.66
N ARG A 153 -7.25 8.91 -14.27
CA ARG A 153 -5.93 9.48 -14.60
C ARG A 153 -5.65 9.42 -16.10
N ALA A 154 -5.96 8.30 -16.76
CA ALA A 154 -5.79 8.14 -18.20
C ALA A 154 -6.64 9.16 -19.00
N TYR A 155 -7.86 9.42 -18.56
CA TYR A 155 -8.74 10.45 -19.10
C TYR A 155 -8.14 11.85 -18.98
N MET A 156 -7.61 12.21 -17.80
CA MET A 156 -6.93 13.51 -17.59
C MET A 156 -5.68 13.67 -18.46
N LEU A 157 -5.03 12.56 -18.84
CA LEU A 157 -3.90 12.55 -19.76
C LEU A 157 -4.33 12.49 -21.25
N GLY A 158 -5.63 12.58 -21.55
CA GLY A 158 -6.16 12.53 -22.92
C GLY A 158 -6.08 11.15 -23.58
N ARG A 159 -5.87 10.08 -22.80
CA ARG A 159 -5.77 8.69 -23.32
C ARG A 159 -7.12 7.99 -23.44
N LEU A 160 -8.15 8.53 -22.78
CA LEU A 160 -9.53 8.07 -22.88
C LEU A 160 -10.43 9.25 -23.22
N THR A 161 -11.46 8.98 -24.01
CA THR A 161 -12.45 9.97 -24.45
C THR A 161 -13.66 10.03 -23.50
N ASP A 162 -14.46 11.10 -23.59
CA ASP A 162 -15.72 11.21 -22.85
C ASP A 162 -16.66 10.03 -23.14
N GLU A 163 -16.76 9.61 -24.40
CA GLU A 163 -17.60 8.48 -24.83
C GLU A 163 -17.16 7.18 -24.15
N GLN A 164 -15.85 6.92 -24.09
CA GLN A 164 -15.30 5.74 -23.39
C GLN A 164 -15.59 5.77 -21.89
N MET A 165 -15.46 6.94 -21.24
CA MET A 165 -15.76 7.10 -19.82
C MET A 165 -17.26 6.89 -19.53
N ASP A 166 -18.13 7.36 -20.42
CA ASP A 166 -19.59 7.19 -20.31
C ASP A 166 -20.05 5.74 -20.59
N SER A 167 -19.23 4.97 -21.32
CA SER A 167 -19.42 3.56 -21.59
C SER A 167 -18.65 2.63 -20.63
N PHE A 168 -18.30 3.09 -19.43
CA PHE A 168 -17.72 2.23 -18.38
C PHE A 168 -18.60 0.99 -18.13
N ARG A 169 -17.98 -0.20 -18.22
CA ARG A 169 -18.61 -1.54 -18.13
C ARG A 169 -19.64 -1.87 -19.22
N GLN A 170 -19.63 -1.13 -20.33
CA GLN A 170 -20.56 -1.32 -21.45
C GLN A 170 -19.75 -1.49 -22.74
N GLU A 171 -19.21 -2.68 -22.96
CA GLU A 171 -18.16 -2.92 -23.96
C GLU A 171 -18.65 -3.63 -25.23
N VAL A 172 -19.88 -4.16 -25.24
CA VAL A 172 -20.41 -4.99 -26.34
C VAL A 172 -20.37 -4.27 -27.70
N ASP A 173 -20.63 -2.96 -27.70
CA ASP A 173 -20.63 -2.13 -28.91
C ASP A 173 -19.23 -1.58 -29.27
N GLY A 174 -18.17 -2.05 -28.60
CA GLY A 174 -16.76 -1.75 -28.93
C GLY A 174 -16.25 -0.39 -28.46
N LYS A 175 -17.05 0.38 -27.72
CA LYS A 175 -16.71 1.75 -27.28
C LYS A 175 -16.48 1.90 -25.77
N GLY A 176 -16.72 0.84 -25.01
CA GLY A 176 -16.60 0.85 -23.56
C GLY A 176 -15.20 0.62 -23.03
N ILE A 177 -15.09 0.71 -21.71
CA ILE A 177 -13.88 0.37 -20.96
C ILE A 177 -14.20 -0.70 -19.91
N SER A 178 -13.25 -1.61 -19.71
CA SER A 178 -13.46 -2.83 -18.94
C SER A 178 -13.74 -2.60 -17.47
N SER A 179 -14.51 -3.52 -16.89
CA SER A 179 -14.81 -3.51 -15.44
C SER A 179 -13.57 -3.66 -14.55
N TYR A 180 -12.55 -4.38 -15.03
CA TYR A 180 -11.30 -4.75 -14.36
C TYR A 180 -10.15 -4.88 -15.39
N PRO A 181 -8.89 -5.11 -14.96
CA PRO A 181 -7.77 -5.29 -15.87
C PRO A 181 -7.92 -6.56 -16.72
N HIS A 182 -8.38 -6.40 -17.95
CA HIS A 182 -8.61 -7.48 -18.90
C HIS A 182 -7.84 -7.21 -20.20
N PRO A 183 -6.60 -7.71 -20.34
CA PRO A 183 -5.80 -7.52 -21.55
C PRO A 183 -6.47 -8.03 -22.83
N TRP A 184 -7.32 -9.06 -22.73
CA TRP A 184 -8.08 -9.55 -23.88
C TRP A 184 -9.15 -8.56 -24.37
N LEU A 185 -9.77 -7.80 -23.45
CA LEU A 185 -10.81 -6.81 -23.78
C LEU A 185 -10.20 -5.45 -24.16
N MET A 186 -9.11 -5.05 -23.51
CA MET A 186 -8.39 -3.80 -23.78
C MET A 186 -6.88 -4.06 -23.98
N PRO A 187 -6.48 -4.61 -25.14
CA PRO A 187 -5.10 -5.08 -25.38
C PRO A 187 -4.06 -3.97 -25.38
N ASP A 188 -4.45 -2.74 -25.72
CA ASP A 188 -3.55 -1.58 -25.75
C ASP A 188 -3.52 -0.79 -24.44
N PHE A 189 -4.19 -1.30 -23.39
CA PHE A 189 -4.31 -0.62 -22.10
C PHE A 189 -3.89 -1.51 -20.91
N TRP A 190 -4.50 -2.68 -20.76
CA TRP A 190 -4.24 -3.56 -19.61
C TRP A 190 -3.20 -4.63 -19.91
N GLN A 191 -2.36 -4.93 -18.92
CA GLN A 191 -1.28 -5.93 -19.05
C GLN A 191 -1.51 -7.19 -18.19
N PHE A 192 -1.96 -7.03 -16.94
CA PHE A 192 -2.03 -8.13 -15.98
C PHE A 192 -3.42 -8.25 -15.36
N PRO A 193 -4.10 -9.41 -15.46
CA PRO A 193 -5.40 -9.62 -14.84
C PRO A 193 -5.27 -9.92 -13.33
N THR A 194 -5.93 -9.13 -12.49
CA THR A 194 -5.73 -9.15 -11.02
C THR A 194 -7.00 -9.28 -10.19
N VAL A 195 -8.19 -9.26 -10.81
CA VAL A 195 -9.46 -9.26 -10.06
C VAL A 195 -9.75 -10.59 -9.38
N SER A 196 -9.23 -11.70 -9.91
CA SER A 196 -9.23 -12.98 -9.21
C SER A 196 -8.20 -12.93 -8.07
N MET A 197 -8.68 -12.69 -6.85
CA MET A 197 -7.84 -12.46 -5.69
C MET A 197 -6.94 -13.66 -5.41
N GLY A 198 -5.66 -13.39 -5.11
CA GLY A 198 -4.62 -14.40 -4.86
C GLY A 198 -3.73 -14.68 -6.08
N LEU A 199 -4.26 -14.61 -7.31
CA LEU A 199 -3.45 -14.84 -8.51
C LEU A 199 -2.45 -13.70 -8.76
N GLY A 200 -2.85 -12.45 -8.55
CA GLY A 200 -1.97 -11.29 -8.75
C GLY A 200 -0.66 -11.40 -7.96
N PRO A 201 -0.70 -11.57 -6.62
CA PRO A 201 0.51 -11.76 -5.82
C PRO A 201 1.35 -12.97 -6.24
N LEU A 202 0.72 -14.11 -6.54
CA LEU A 202 1.42 -15.32 -6.96
C LEU A 202 2.18 -15.13 -8.28
N CYS A 203 1.60 -14.41 -9.24
CA CYS A 203 2.21 -14.16 -10.55
C CYS A 203 3.26 -13.03 -10.53
N ALA A 204 3.31 -12.23 -9.47
CA ALA A 204 4.25 -11.12 -9.33
C ALA A 204 5.60 -11.53 -8.70
N ILE A 205 5.66 -12.71 -8.07
CA ILE A 205 6.87 -13.33 -7.49
C ILE A 205 7.60 -14.10 -8.60
#